data_AF-A0A7S1NB32-F1
#
_entry.id   AF-A0A7S1NB32-F1
#
_cell.length_a   1.000
_cell.length_b   1.000
_cell.length_c   1.000
_cell.angle_alpha   90.00
_cell.angle_beta   90.00
_cell.angle_gamma   90.00
#
_symmetry.space_group_name_H-M   'P 1'
#
loop_
_entity.id
_entity.type
_entity.pdbx_description
1 polymer ?
#
loop_
_entity_poly.entity_id
_entity_poly.type
_entity_poly.pdbx_seq_one_letter_code
_entity_poly.pdbx_strand_id
1 'polypeptide(L)'
;FSVCLMANRLAWPTSGPPLLPAVSLGPIQNASLSLPVRPPPLMVHYSSQEVLQSSHAPQAVSNDDACNIYKARPSANRVLYEFPSTPMKAPTAMSYVPKFFSSFCLSHPVTGLPKMPVVYSSATTDELSQAVAKHVAARASAAIAATGRFTCALSGGSLPKLLAAVLKDQPGIDWSKWYVFFADERVVPLDHADSNYLSCSQELFSKVPIPADQIFPIKTGLSPEDTAKEYIASLKSVFGDCECPAFDCIFLGMGPDGHTCSLFPGHPLLDERSTWIASILDSPKPPPERITFTWPVLEAANEVCFISAGAGKADMLKMVLEDDIDWKEVPCKNVKCKGQVVWFVDDGATAKLEKTPKLKYP
;
A
#
# COMPACT_ATOMS: atom_id res chain seq x y z
N PHE A 1 -22.70 -18.97 -65.22
CA PHE A 1 -22.49 -17.89 -66.20
C PHE A 1 -21.30 -17.07 -65.71
N SER A 2 -20.05 -17.39 -66.09
CA SER A 2 -19.36 -17.20 -67.38
C SER A 2 -18.91 -15.75 -67.69
N VAL A 3 -17.58 -15.55 -67.60
CA VAL A 3 -16.61 -15.01 -68.59
C VAL A 3 -16.62 -13.51 -69.00
N CYS A 4 -15.37 -12.99 -69.16
CA CYS A 4 -14.80 -11.84 -69.95
C CYS A 4 -14.25 -10.68 -69.08
N LEU A 5 -12.96 -10.26 -69.05
CA LEU A 5 -11.79 -10.21 -69.97
C LEU A 5 -11.79 -9.03 -70.98
N MET A 6 -10.94 -8.01 -70.73
CA MET A 6 -10.18 -7.11 -71.65
C MET A 6 -9.70 -5.88 -70.83
N ALA A 7 -8.41 -5.63 -70.53
CA ALA A 7 -7.24 -5.27 -71.34
C ALA A 7 -7.31 -3.87 -72.01
N ASN A 8 -6.52 -2.90 -71.51
CA ASN A 8 -5.62 -2.13 -72.37
C ASN A 8 -4.45 -1.47 -71.61
N ARG A 9 -3.28 -1.48 -72.25
CA ARG A 9 -1.95 -1.01 -71.80
C ARG A 9 -1.73 0.48 -72.15
N LEU A 10 -0.83 1.15 -71.43
CA LEU A 10 0.17 2.11 -71.95
C LEU A 10 1.34 2.21 -70.95
N ALA A 11 2.55 2.50 -71.45
CA ALA A 11 3.85 2.17 -70.85
C ALA A 11 4.71 3.39 -70.42
N TRP A 12 5.46 3.24 -69.31
CA TRP A 12 6.82 3.76 -68.92
C TRP A 12 7.13 5.30 -68.97
N PRO A 13 8.20 5.83 -68.30
CA PRO A 13 9.34 5.20 -67.60
C PRO A 13 9.72 5.77 -66.20
N THR A 14 10.78 5.16 -65.67
CA THR A 14 11.58 5.31 -64.43
C THR A 14 12.32 6.65 -64.19
N SER A 15 12.42 7.07 -62.93
CA SER A 15 13.61 7.71 -62.32
C SER A 15 13.44 7.90 -60.80
N GLY A 16 14.47 7.56 -60.01
CA GLY A 16 14.48 7.72 -58.54
C GLY A 16 14.89 9.13 -58.08
N PRO A 17 14.66 9.49 -56.80
CA PRO A 17 15.07 10.79 -56.26
C PRO A 17 16.43 10.76 -55.53
N PRO A 18 17.14 11.90 -55.45
CA PRO A 18 18.56 12.00 -55.10
C PRO A 18 18.87 12.22 -53.61
N LEU A 19 20.14 11.97 -53.27
CA LEU A 19 20.83 12.20 -51.99
C LEU A 19 20.96 13.70 -51.65
N LEU A 20 20.81 14.04 -50.36
CA LEU A 20 21.09 15.36 -49.79
C LEU A 20 22.43 15.37 -49.01
N PRO A 21 23.14 16.51 -48.93
CA PRO A 21 24.55 16.57 -48.55
C PRO A 21 24.80 16.68 -47.04
N ALA A 22 25.95 16.15 -46.63
CA ALA A 22 26.55 16.30 -45.31
C ALA A 22 27.01 17.75 -45.04
N VAL A 23 26.68 18.27 -43.86
CA VAL A 23 27.20 19.55 -43.37
C VAL A 23 28.26 19.28 -42.30
N SER A 24 29.46 19.77 -42.58
CA SER A 24 30.63 19.83 -41.71
C SER A 24 30.44 20.92 -40.64
N LEU A 25 30.58 20.57 -39.36
CA LEU A 25 30.71 21.53 -38.27
C LEU A 25 32.18 21.56 -37.80
N GLY A 26 32.81 22.73 -37.94
CA GLY A 26 34.16 23.01 -37.43
C GLY A 26 34.17 23.27 -35.92
N PRO A 27 35.37 23.33 -35.30
CA PRO A 27 35.52 23.30 -33.84
C PRO A 27 35.28 24.67 -33.22
N ILE A 28 34.50 24.72 -32.13
CA ILE A 28 34.36 25.90 -31.26
C ILE A 28 35.17 25.70 -29.98
N GLN A 29 35.88 26.77 -29.65
CA GLN A 29 36.91 26.91 -28.63
C GLN A 29 36.42 26.73 -27.19
N ASN A 30 37.37 26.26 -26.36
CA ASN A 30 37.33 26.19 -24.91
C ASN A 30 36.93 27.53 -24.26
N ALA A 31 35.93 27.46 -23.37
CA ALA A 31 35.75 28.43 -22.31
C ALA A 31 35.72 27.68 -20.97
N SER A 32 36.81 27.83 -20.22
CA SER A 32 37.01 27.29 -18.88
C SER A 32 36.13 28.04 -17.88
N LEU A 33 35.11 27.38 -17.33
CA LEU A 33 34.40 27.85 -16.14
C LEU A 33 34.66 26.85 -15.01
N SER A 34 35.42 27.30 -14.02
CA SER A 34 35.73 26.58 -12.79
C SER A 34 34.48 26.36 -11.95
N LEU A 35 34.05 25.10 -11.82
CA LEU A 35 33.06 24.68 -10.82
C LEU A 35 33.75 24.34 -9.49
N PRO A 36 33.12 24.64 -8.33
CA PRO A 36 33.71 24.34 -7.03
C PRO A 36 33.72 22.82 -6.79
N VAL A 37 34.88 22.33 -6.37
CA VAL A 37 35.13 20.94 -5.96
C VAL A 37 34.23 20.57 -4.78
N ARG A 38 33.33 19.59 -4.96
CA ARG A 38 32.65 18.93 -3.83
C ARG A 38 33.59 17.90 -3.19
N PRO A 39 33.62 17.77 -1.85
CA PRO A 39 34.40 16.71 -1.21
C PRO A 39 33.77 15.34 -1.49
N PRO A 40 34.57 14.26 -1.53
CA PRO A 40 34.07 12.91 -1.78
C PRO A 40 33.20 12.41 -0.61
N PRO A 41 32.21 11.54 -0.87
CA PRO A 41 31.41 10.94 0.19
C PRO A 41 32.25 9.96 1.02
N LEU A 42 32.02 9.96 2.34
CA LEU A 42 32.55 9.02 3.31
C LEU A 42 32.11 7.59 2.94
N MET A 43 33.07 6.76 2.52
CA MET A 43 32.91 5.31 2.42
C MET A 43 32.83 4.71 3.83
N VAL A 44 31.64 4.29 4.26
CA VAL A 44 31.49 3.42 5.44
C VAL A 44 31.65 1.98 4.98
N HIS A 45 32.82 1.41 5.22
CA HIS A 45 33.05 -0.02 5.08
C HIS A 45 32.35 -0.78 6.22
N TYR A 46 31.31 -1.56 5.90
CA TYR A 46 30.84 -2.62 6.79
C TYR A 46 31.75 -3.84 6.60
N SER A 47 32.61 -4.08 7.59
CA SER A 47 33.36 -5.32 7.74
C SER A 47 32.43 -6.39 8.32
N SER A 48 32.09 -7.38 7.52
CA SER A 48 31.48 -8.63 7.98
C SER A 48 32.57 -9.50 8.62
N GLN A 49 32.62 -9.52 9.95
CA GLN A 49 33.36 -10.55 10.68
C GLN A 49 32.41 -11.57 11.31
N GLU A 50 32.84 -12.81 11.13
CA GLU A 50 32.21 -14.08 11.41
C GLU A 50 31.86 -14.24 12.90
N VAL A 51 30.65 -14.74 13.18
CA VAL A 51 30.34 -15.32 14.50
C VAL A 51 30.50 -16.83 14.39
N LEU A 52 31.63 -17.30 14.91
CA LEU A 52 31.93 -18.70 15.18
C LEU A 52 30.94 -19.28 16.19
N GLN A 53 30.46 -20.47 15.87
CA GLN A 53 29.73 -21.37 16.76
C GLN A 53 30.56 -21.70 18.01
N SER A 54 29.92 -21.70 19.17
CA SER A 54 30.29 -22.64 20.23
C SER A 54 29.05 -23.15 20.96
N SER A 55 28.83 -24.45 20.78
CA SER A 55 28.04 -25.33 21.62
C SER A 55 28.53 -25.30 23.07
N HIS A 56 27.62 -25.37 24.05
CA HIS A 56 27.66 -26.27 25.20
C HIS A 56 26.44 -26.04 26.11
N ALA A 57 25.58 -27.05 26.22
CA ALA A 57 24.85 -27.37 27.44
C ALA A 57 25.72 -28.41 28.21
N PRO A 58 25.61 -28.58 29.54
CA PRO A 58 24.44 -29.27 30.08
C PRO A 58 24.05 -28.98 31.55
N GLN A 59 22.91 -29.59 31.90
CA GLN A 59 22.48 -30.14 33.19
C GLN A 59 21.48 -29.40 34.09
N ALA A 60 20.48 -30.21 34.42
CA ALA A 60 19.34 -30.00 35.29
C ALA A 60 19.71 -30.09 36.77
N VAL A 61 18.92 -29.42 37.61
CA VAL A 61 18.74 -29.77 39.02
C VAL A 61 17.27 -29.57 39.38
N SER A 62 16.70 -30.60 39.99
CA SER A 62 15.37 -30.69 40.57
C SER A 62 15.27 -29.91 41.88
N ASN A 63 14.07 -29.45 42.24
CA ASN A 63 13.37 -29.90 43.47
C ASN A 63 12.04 -29.16 43.64
N ASP A 64 11.03 -29.95 43.96
CA ASP A 64 9.79 -29.56 44.63
C ASP A 64 10.08 -28.90 45.98
N ASP A 65 9.30 -27.89 46.39
CA ASP A 65 8.41 -28.02 47.55
C ASP A 65 7.61 -26.75 47.87
N ALA A 66 6.48 -27.05 48.51
CA ALA A 66 5.28 -26.28 48.80
C ALA A 66 5.41 -24.95 49.59
N CYS A 67 4.50 -24.03 49.26
CA CYS A 67 3.48 -23.44 50.16
C CYS A 67 3.90 -23.12 51.61
N ASN A 68 3.90 -21.83 52.00
CA ASN A 68 3.05 -21.36 53.12
C ASN A 68 3.14 -19.86 53.49
N ILE A 69 1.95 -19.34 53.81
CA ILE A 69 1.60 -18.38 54.89
C ILE A 69 1.68 -16.86 54.63
N TYR A 70 0.45 -16.36 54.41
CA TYR A 70 -0.11 -15.06 54.78
C TYR A 70 0.37 -14.47 56.13
N LYS A 71 0.65 -13.16 56.15
CA LYS A 71 0.33 -12.28 57.28
C LYS A 71 -0.28 -10.95 56.80
N ALA A 72 -1.43 -10.64 57.38
CA ALA A 72 -2.21 -9.41 57.26
C ALA A 72 -1.46 -8.19 57.85
N ARG A 73 -1.82 -6.91 57.64
CA ARG A 73 -3.08 -6.20 57.94
C ARG A 73 -2.93 -4.69 57.53
N PRO A 74 -3.87 -3.74 57.77
CA PRO A 74 -4.59 -3.02 56.72
C PRO A 74 -4.41 -1.48 56.73
N SER A 75 -4.89 -0.80 55.68
CA SER A 75 -5.44 0.56 55.81
C SER A 75 -6.48 0.85 54.73
N ALA A 76 -7.64 1.31 55.19
CA ALA A 76 -8.77 1.70 54.40
C ALA A 76 -8.62 3.16 53.93
N ASN A 77 -9.12 3.46 52.73
CA ASN A 77 -9.85 4.70 52.47
C ASN A 77 -10.68 4.52 51.20
N ARG A 78 -12.01 4.51 51.38
CA ARG A 78 -13.03 4.43 50.34
C ARG A 78 -13.78 5.76 50.39
N VAL A 79 -13.70 6.55 49.33
CA VAL A 79 -14.45 7.80 49.18
C VAL A 79 -15.73 7.48 48.39
N LEU A 80 -16.87 7.70 49.03
CA LEU A 80 -18.21 7.65 48.45
C LEU A 80 -18.63 9.08 48.10
N TYR A 81 -19.09 9.31 46.88
CA TYR A 81 -19.81 10.53 46.51
C TYR A 81 -21.29 10.18 46.39
N GLU A 82 -22.09 10.70 47.32
CA GLU A 82 -23.56 10.70 47.27
C GLU A 82 -24.07 12.01 46.67
N PHE A 83 -25.07 11.89 45.80
CA PHE A 83 -25.82 13.00 45.20
C PHE A 83 -26.94 13.45 46.15
N PRO A 84 -27.15 14.76 46.38
CA PRO A 84 -28.36 15.24 47.02
C PRO A 84 -29.45 15.53 45.97
N SER A 85 -30.61 14.88 46.17
CA SER A 85 -31.87 15.16 45.48
C SER A 85 -32.75 16.09 46.34
N THR A 86 -33.17 17.23 45.80
CA THR A 86 -34.45 17.87 46.19
C THR A 86 -34.98 18.78 45.06
N PRO A 87 -36.32 18.93 44.91
CA PRO A 87 -36.96 19.46 43.71
C PRO A 87 -37.41 20.92 43.86
N MET A 88 -37.43 21.72 42.77
CA MET A 88 -38.25 22.94 42.73
C MET A 88 -38.68 23.36 41.30
N LYS A 89 -39.79 24.11 41.28
CA LYS A 89 -40.79 24.30 40.22
C LYS A 89 -40.37 25.26 39.09
N ALA A 90 -41.01 25.09 37.95
CA ALA A 90 -41.02 26.00 36.79
C ALA A 90 -41.68 27.36 37.09
N PRO A 91 -41.33 28.38 36.28
CA PRO A 91 -42.38 29.26 35.74
C PRO A 91 -42.24 29.53 34.23
N THR A 92 -43.40 29.65 33.60
CA THR A 92 -43.73 30.17 32.27
C THR A 92 -43.34 31.64 32.07
N ALA A 93 -42.86 31.99 30.87
CA ALA A 93 -43.14 33.28 30.21
C ALA A 93 -42.90 33.21 28.69
N MET A 94 -43.91 33.62 27.92
CA MET A 94 -43.83 33.95 26.49
C MET A 94 -43.02 35.24 26.26
N SER A 95 -42.24 35.30 25.18
CA SER A 95 -42.23 36.46 24.27
C SER A 95 -41.53 36.17 22.93
N TYR A 96 -42.32 36.31 21.87
CA TYR A 96 -42.06 36.98 20.58
C TYR A 96 -40.81 36.66 19.72
N VAL A 97 -41.09 36.39 18.44
CA VAL A 97 -40.20 36.02 17.33
C VAL A 97 -39.77 37.29 16.54
N PRO A 98 -38.63 37.28 15.83
CA PRO A 98 -38.75 37.39 14.38
C PRO A 98 -37.89 36.38 13.60
N LYS A 99 -38.52 35.79 12.59
CA LYS A 99 -37.92 34.97 11.53
C LYS A 99 -37.08 35.88 10.63
N PHE A 100 -35.84 35.51 10.31
CA PHE A 100 -35.22 35.80 9.02
C PHE A 100 -34.00 34.89 8.78
N PHE A 101 -33.94 34.29 7.58
CA PHE A 101 -32.90 33.44 6.95
C PHE A 101 -32.61 32.09 7.65
N SER A 102 -33.21 30.97 7.24
CA SER A 102 -33.09 30.23 5.96
C SER A 102 -31.69 29.69 5.68
N SER A 103 -31.62 28.37 5.82
CA SER A 103 -30.91 27.42 4.95
C SER A 103 -29.47 27.01 5.31
N PHE A 104 -29.28 25.69 5.22
CA PHE A 104 -28.03 24.94 5.18
C PHE A 104 -27.29 24.68 6.50
N CYS A 105 -27.83 23.76 7.29
CA CYS A 105 -27.00 22.78 7.98
C CYS A 105 -27.13 21.45 7.23
N LEU A 106 -26.31 21.25 6.21
CA LEU A 106 -25.95 19.91 5.78
C LEU A 106 -25.28 19.22 6.97
N SER A 107 -25.99 18.26 7.54
CA SER A 107 -25.42 17.24 8.41
C SER A 107 -24.33 16.50 7.63
N HIS A 108 -23.10 16.99 7.71
CA HIS A 108 -21.94 16.19 7.38
C HIS A 108 -21.89 15.08 8.42
N PRO A 109 -21.85 13.79 8.02
CA PRO A 109 -21.49 12.75 8.96
C PRO A 109 -20.13 13.12 9.52
N VAL A 110 -20.05 13.30 10.83
CA VAL A 110 -18.76 13.34 11.53
C VAL A 110 -18.11 12.01 11.23
N THR A 111 -17.11 12.02 10.35
CA THR A 111 -16.25 10.87 10.07
C THR A 111 -15.63 10.45 11.39
N GLY A 112 -15.89 9.20 11.79
CA GLY A 112 -15.44 8.66 13.06
C GLY A 112 -13.92 8.73 13.18
N LEU A 113 -13.43 8.81 14.43
CA LEU A 113 -12.01 8.73 14.75
C LEU A 113 -11.32 7.63 13.93
N PRO A 114 -10.08 7.85 13.45
CA PRO A 114 -9.37 6.86 12.67
C PRO A 114 -9.29 5.56 13.47
N LYS A 115 -9.80 4.47 12.87
CA LYS A 115 -9.78 3.17 13.52
C LYS A 115 -8.33 2.73 13.71
N MET A 116 -8.03 2.25 14.91
CA MET A 116 -6.72 1.64 15.18
C MET A 116 -6.49 0.45 14.24
N PRO A 117 -5.26 0.24 13.75
CA PRO A 117 -4.94 -0.93 12.95
C PRO A 117 -5.24 -2.23 13.71
N VAL A 118 -5.78 -3.22 13.02
CA VAL A 118 -5.97 -4.58 13.54
C VAL A 118 -4.75 -5.42 13.17
N VAL A 119 -4.16 -6.12 14.14
CA VAL A 119 -2.98 -6.96 13.91
C VAL A 119 -3.32 -8.42 14.17
N TYR A 120 -3.26 -9.24 13.13
CA TYR A 120 -3.36 -10.69 13.23
C TYR A 120 -1.95 -11.30 13.19
N SER A 121 -1.56 -11.97 14.29
CA SER A 121 -0.24 -12.63 14.42
C SER A 121 -0.38 -14.15 14.37
N SER A 122 0.41 -14.76 13.49
CA SER A 122 0.45 -16.22 13.31
C SER A 122 1.79 -16.79 13.75
N ALA A 123 1.79 -18.01 14.30
CA ALA A 123 3.03 -18.60 14.83
C ALA A 123 3.97 -19.05 13.71
N THR A 124 3.40 -19.44 12.57
CA THR A 124 4.13 -19.93 11.40
C THR A 124 3.73 -19.16 10.14
N THR A 125 4.59 -19.21 9.13
CA THR A 125 4.27 -18.67 7.81
C THR A 125 3.05 -19.37 7.20
N ASP A 126 2.86 -20.66 7.45
CA ASP A 126 1.71 -21.42 6.92
C ASP A 126 0.39 -20.97 7.55
N GLU A 127 0.35 -20.73 8.87
CA GLU A 127 -0.83 -20.17 9.55
C GLU A 127 -1.14 -18.77 9.04
N LEU A 128 -0.10 -17.92 8.89
CA LEU A 128 -0.22 -16.59 8.32
C LEU A 128 -0.83 -16.65 6.92
N SER A 129 -0.32 -17.57 6.11
CA SER A 129 -0.76 -17.82 4.75
C SER A 129 -2.23 -18.21 4.70
N GLN A 130 -2.68 -19.12 5.56
CA GLN A 130 -4.09 -19.52 5.64
C GLN A 130 -4.99 -18.36 6.11
N ALA A 131 -4.54 -17.57 7.08
CA ALA A 131 -5.29 -16.40 7.57
C ALA A 131 -5.50 -15.37 6.44
N VAL A 132 -4.43 -15.05 5.68
CA VAL A 132 -4.51 -14.17 4.52
C VAL A 132 -5.47 -14.74 3.48
N ALA A 133 -5.34 -16.01 3.10
CA ALA A 133 -6.18 -16.62 2.07
C ALA A 133 -7.67 -16.58 2.44
N LYS A 134 -8.01 -16.98 3.68
CA LYS A 134 -9.38 -16.95 4.19
C LYS A 134 -9.94 -15.53 4.20
N HIS A 135 -9.15 -14.56 4.67
CA HIS A 135 -9.57 -13.17 4.72
C HIS A 135 -9.85 -12.61 3.34
N VAL A 136 -8.90 -12.76 2.42
CA VAL A 136 -9.03 -12.25 1.06
C VAL A 136 -10.19 -12.91 0.33
N ALA A 137 -10.38 -14.22 0.46
CA ALA A 137 -11.52 -14.92 -0.10
C ALA A 137 -12.85 -14.38 0.46
N ALA A 138 -12.97 -14.20 1.77
CA ALA A 138 -14.17 -13.65 2.40
C ALA A 138 -14.46 -12.21 1.94
N ARG A 139 -13.44 -11.37 1.84
CA ARG A 139 -13.56 -9.99 1.33
C ARG A 139 -13.98 -9.96 -0.13
N ALA A 140 -13.38 -10.82 -0.97
CA ALA A 140 -13.76 -10.95 -2.37
C ALA A 140 -15.21 -11.41 -2.52
N SER A 141 -15.61 -12.49 -1.82
CA SER A 141 -16.99 -12.99 -1.85
C SER A 141 -18.01 -11.93 -1.41
N ALA A 142 -17.71 -11.18 -0.34
CA ALA A 142 -18.59 -10.11 0.14
C ALA A 142 -18.73 -8.96 -0.87
N ALA A 143 -17.61 -8.51 -1.47
CA ALA A 143 -17.62 -7.45 -2.47
C ALA A 143 -18.37 -7.87 -3.74
N ILE A 144 -18.14 -9.10 -4.20
CA ILE A 144 -18.82 -9.67 -5.38
C ILE A 144 -20.32 -9.78 -5.12
N ALA A 145 -20.74 -10.24 -3.93
CA ALA A 145 -22.15 -10.30 -3.57
C ALA A 145 -22.80 -8.91 -3.53
N ALA A 146 -22.08 -7.88 -3.07
CA ALA A 146 -22.60 -6.53 -2.93
C ALA A 146 -22.63 -5.73 -4.24
N THR A 147 -21.61 -5.87 -5.09
CA THR A 147 -21.39 -4.98 -6.25
C THR A 147 -21.15 -5.72 -7.56
N GLY A 148 -21.13 -7.06 -7.54
CA GLY A 148 -20.87 -7.89 -8.71
C GLY A 148 -19.39 -7.99 -9.12
N ARG A 149 -18.48 -7.38 -8.35
CA ARG A 149 -17.03 -7.38 -8.59
C ARG A 149 -16.23 -7.26 -7.29
N PHE A 150 -14.96 -7.63 -7.35
CA PHE A 150 -13.96 -7.35 -6.31
C PHE A 150 -12.85 -6.52 -6.92
N THR A 151 -12.64 -5.31 -6.39
CA THR A 151 -11.60 -4.38 -6.83
C THR A 151 -10.44 -4.38 -5.84
N CYS A 152 -9.23 -4.66 -6.32
CA CYS A 152 -8.05 -4.63 -5.47
C CYS A 152 -6.84 -3.99 -6.13
N ALA A 153 -5.92 -3.47 -5.32
CA ALA A 153 -4.63 -2.96 -5.78
C ALA A 153 -3.47 -3.69 -5.11
N LEU A 154 -2.40 -3.93 -5.86
CA LEU A 154 -1.21 -4.67 -5.44
C LEU A 154 0.03 -3.77 -5.44
N SER A 155 0.83 -3.84 -4.38
CA SER A 155 2.23 -3.43 -4.42
C SER A 155 3.12 -4.57 -4.94
N GLY A 156 4.34 -4.23 -5.36
CA GLY A 156 5.35 -5.23 -5.75
C GLY A 156 6.12 -5.85 -4.59
N GLY A 157 7.40 -6.17 -4.83
CA GLY A 157 8.28 -6.81 -3.86
C GLY A 157 7.93 -8.28 -3.63
N SER A 158 7.98 -8.75 -2.38
CA SER A 158 7.65 -10.15 -2.03
C SER A 158 6.14 -10.43 -1.97
N LEU A 159 5.31 -9.40 -2.02
CA LEU A 159 3.86 -9.50 -1.83
C LEU A 159 3.17 -10.40 -2.87
N PRO A 160 3.43 -10.31 -4.19
CA PRO A 160 2.75 -11.15 -5.18
C PRO A 160 3.05 -12.64 -4.98
N LYS A 161 4.31 -12.97 -4.64
CA LYS A 161 4.72 -14.34 -4.32
C LYS A 161 4.01 -14.88 -3.08
N LEU A 162 3.88 -14.06 -2.03
CA LEU A 162 3.16 -14.42 -0.81
C LEU A 162 1.67 -14.66 -1.11
N LEU A 163 1.01 -13.73 -1.81
CA LEU A 163 -0.40 -13.89 -2.18
C LEU A 163 -0.64 -15.12 -3.05
N ALA A 164 0.23 -15.37 -4.02
CA ALA A 164 0.08 -16.52 -4.91
C ALA A 164 0.26 -17.86 -4.20
N ALA A 165 1.15 -17.93 -3.21
CA ALA A 165 1.34 -19.13 -2.40
C ALA A 165 0.07 -19.55 -1.64
N VAL A 166 -0.84 -18.60 -1.39
CA VAL A 166 -1.99 -18.81 -0.51
C VAL A 166 -3.31 -18.80 -1.25
N LEU A 167 -3.44 -17.96 -2.28
CA LEU A 167 -4.71 -17.80 -3.00
C LEU A 167 -4.93 -18.85 -4.09
N LYS A 168 -3.86 -19.40 -4.70
CA LYS A 168 -4.00 -20.34 -5.82
C LYS A 168 -4.76 -21.62 -5.43
N ASP A 169 -4.63 -22.05 -4.18
CA ASP A 169 -5.24 -23.26 -3.64
C ASP A 169 -6.50 -22.97 -2.81
N GLN A 170 -6.87 -21.68 -2.67
CA GLN A 170 -8.00 -21.26 -1.84
C GLN A 170 -9.33 -21.51 -2.58
N PRO A 171 -10.19 -22.43 -2.09
CA PRO A 171 -11.45 -22.73 -2.76
C PRO A 171 -12.43 -21.57 -2.64
N GLY A 172 -13.34 -21.48 -3.61
CA GLY A 172 -14.47 -20.55 -3.60
C GLY A 172 -14.18 -19.12 -4.09
N ILE A 173 -12.96 -18.86 -4.60
CA ILE A 173 -12.65 -17.57 -5.23
C ILE A 173 -13.17 -17.55 -6.66
N ASP A 174 -14.09 -16.63 -6.95
CA ASP A 174 -14.54 -16.33 -8.32
C ASP A 174 -13.61 -15.29 -8.97
N TRP A 175 -12.51 -15.77 -9.56
CA TRP A 175 -11.51 -14.96 -10.25
C TRP A 175 -12.06 -14.17 -11.44
N SER A 176 -13.18 -14.60 -12.03
CA SER A 176 -13.80 -13.89 -13.15
C SER A 176 -14.34 -12.51 -12.75
N LYS A 177 -14.44 -12.22 -11.44
CA LYS A 177 -14.93 -10.96 -10.89
C LYS A 177 -13.86 -10.08 -10.26
N TRP A 178 -12.59 -10.48 -10.39
CA TRP A 178 -11.46 -9.72 -9.84
C TRP A 178 -10.97 -8.67 -10.82
N TYR A 179 -10.94 -7.42 -10.38
CA TYR A 179 -10.39 -6.27 -11.09
C TYR A 179 -9.14 -5.80 -10.33
N VAL A 180 -7.98 -6.02 -10.92
CA VAL A 180 -6.68 -5.86 -10.26
C VAL A 180 -5.92 -4.65 -10.80
N PHE A 181 -5.47 -3.83 -9.87
CA PHE A 181 -4.72 -2.60 -10.11
C PHE A 181 -3.37 -2.66 -9.37
N PHE A 182 -2.54 -1.65 -9.55
CA PHE A 182 -1.24 -1.49 -8.91
C PHE A 182 -1.23 -0.24 -8.01
N ALA A 183 -0.78 -0.40 -6.77
CA ALA A 183 -0.66 0.70 -5.82
C ALA A 183 0.54 1.61 -6.15
N ASP A 184 1.57 1.05 -6.78
CA ASP A 184 2.72 1.76 -7.32
C ASP A 184 3.36 0.98 -8.46
N GLU A 185 4.11 1.66 -9.32
CA GLU A 185 4.94 1.05 -10.35
C GLU A 185 6.16 1.91 -10.67
N ARG A 186 7.21 1.26 -11.14
CA ARG A 186 8.48 1.85 -11.56
C ARG A 186 8.32 2.22 -13.03
N VAL A 187 8.75 3.42 -13.43
CA VAL A 187 8.63 3.85 -14.83
C VAL A 187 9.73 3.19 -15.66
N VAL A 188 9.55 1.90 -15.91
CA VAL A 188 10.40 1.01 -16.71
C VAL A 188 9.50 0.13 -17.59
N PRO A 189 9.99 -0.46 -18.69
CA PRO A 189 9.19 -1.40 -19.48
C PRO A 189 8.53 -2.50 -18.62
N LEU A 190 7.33 -2.94 -18.99
CA LEU A 190 6.55 -3.93 -18.21
C LEU A 190 7.19 -5.33 -18.18
N ASP A 191 8.20 -5.59 -19.01
CA ASP A 191 9.03 -6.79 -19.03
C ASP A 191 10.39 -6.59 -18.33
N HIS A 192 10.62 -5.43 -17.72
CA HIS A 192 11.82 -5.13 -16.95
C HIS A 192 11.78 -5.78 -15.56
N ALA A 193 12.94 -6.22 -15.05
CA ALA A 193 13.07 -6.90 -13.76
C ALA A 193 12.56 -6.08 -12.56
N ASP A 194 12.60 -4.75 -12.65
CA ASP A 194 12.11 -3.84 -11.62
C ASP A 194 10.60 -3.55 -11.69
N SER A 195 9.88 -4.06 -12.70
CA SER A 195 8.44 -3.85 -12.85
C SER A 195 7.65 -4.69 -11.83
N ASN A 196 6.77 -4.01 -11.09
CA ASN A 196 5.78 -4.64 -10.24
C ASN A 196 4.80 -5.48 -11.05
N TYR A 197 4.41 -5.04 -12.26
CA TYR A 197 3.61 -5.83 -13.19
C TYR A 197 4.29 -7.14 -13.58
N LEU A 198 5.57 -7.11 -13.96
CA LEU A 198 6.29 -8.35 -14.29
C LEU A 198 6.28 -9.33 -13.11
N SER A 199 6.61 -8.83 -11.92
CA SER A 199 6.59 -9.62 -10.69
C SER A 199 5.21 -10.23 -10.41
N CYS A 200 4.14 -9.44 -10.51
CA CYS A 200 2.78 -9.94 -10.34
C CYS A 200 2.36 -10.94 -11.42
N SER A 201 2.76 -10.71 -12.67
CA SER A 201 2.49 -11.59 -13.80
C SER A 201 3.12 -12.96 -13.61
N GLN A 202 4.42 -12.98 -13.27
CA GLN A 202 5.17 -14.20 -13.05
C GLN A 202 4.73 -14.95 -11.79
N GLU A 203 4.50 -14.23 -10.69
CA GLU A 203 4.29 -14.86 -9.40
C GLU A 203 2.83 -15.15 -9.09
N LEU A 204 1.89 -14.30 -9.50
CA LEU A 204 0.48 -14.42 -9.17
C LEU A 204 -0.37 -14.76 -10.39
N PHE A 205 -0.37 -13.93 -11.43
CA PHE A 205 -1.31 -14.07 -12.55
C PHE A 205 -1.05 -15.32 -13.40
N SER A 206 0.17 -15.87 -13.38
CA SER A 206 0.49 -17.17 -13.98
C SER A 206 -0.12 -18.37 -13.24
N LYS A 207 -0.59 -18.17 -12.00
CA LYS A 207 -1.05 -19.23 -11.09
C LYS A 207 -2.55 -19.15 -10.78
N VAL A 208 -3.22 -18.05 -11.13
CA VAL A 208 -4.66 -17.84 -10.88
C VAL A 208 -5.37 -17.33 -12.15
N PRO A 209 -6.60 -17.78 -12.45
CA PRO A 209 -7.27 -17.50 -13.72
C PRO A 209 -8.01 -16.15 -13.71
N ILE A 210 -7.30 -15.05 -13.43
CA ILE A 210 -7.85 -13.69 -13.54
C ILE A 210 -7.91 -13.32 -15.04
N PRO A 211 -9.06 -12.85 -15.57
CA PRO A 211 -9.14 -12.38 -16.95
C PRO A 211 -8.17 -11.22 -17.22
N ALA A 212 -7.43 -11.30 -18.32
CA ALA A 212 -6.36 -10.34 -18.64
C ALA A 212 -6.88 -8.91 -18.85
N ASP A 213 -8.11 -8.75 -19.33
CA ASP A 213 -8.81 -7.48 -19.50
C ASP A 213 -9.30 -6.86 -18.17
N GLN A 214 -9.20 -7.61 -17.07
CA GLN A 214 -9.47 -7.13 -15.71
C GLN A 214 -8.18 -6.87 -14.91
N ILE A 215 -7.01 -6.91 -15.56
CA ILE A 215 -5.73 -6.50 -14.99
C ILE A 215 -5.35 -5.16 -15.60
N PHE A 216 -5.20 -4.14 -14.75
CA PHE A 216 -4.97 -2.75 -15.13
C PHE A 216 -3.54 -2.34 -14.75
N PRO A 217 -2.53 -2.65 -15.58
CA PRO A 217 -1.16 -2.21 -15.33
C PRO A 217 -1.03 -0.69 -15.43
N ILE A 218 -0.07 -0.14 -14.70
CA ILE A 218 0.44 1.21 -14.94
C ILE A 218 1.34 1.12 -16.18
N LYS A 219 0.79 1.41 -17.36
CA LYS A 219 1.52 1.30 -18.63
C LYS A 219 2.61 2.35 -18.70
N THR A 220 3.85 1.91 -18.88
CA THR A 220 5.01 2.78 -19.03
C THR A 220 5.30 3.02 -20.51
N GLY A 221 6.18 3.99 -20.79
CA GLY A 221 6.49 4.42 -22.17
C GLY A 221 6.05 5.84 -22.50
N LEU A 222 5.35 6.51 -21.57
CA LEU A 222 5.10 7.94 -21.59
C LEU A 222 5.98 8.66 -20.55
N SER A 223 5.90 9.98 -20.50
CA SER A 223 6.44 10.74 -19.36
C SER A 223 5.77 10.27 -18.05
N PRO A 224 6.43 10.37 -16.88
CA PRO A 224 5.81 9.99 -15.61
C PRO A 224 4.49 10.74 -15.34
N GLU A 225 4.41 12.02 -15.70
CA GLU A 225 3.18 12.81 -15.54
C GLU A 225 2.04 12.28 -16.43
N ASP A 226 2.32 11.98 -17.70
CA ASP A 226 1.30 11.46 -18.60
C ASP A 226 0.92 10.01 -18.27
N THR A 227 1.87 9.23 -17.74
CA THR A 227 1.61 7.90 -17.20
C THR A 227 0.62 7.97 -16.03
N ALA A 228 0.79 8.92 -15.11
CA ALA A 228 -0.15 9.13 -14.01
C ALA A 228 -1.55 9.50 -14.52
N LYS A 229 -1.65 10.38 -15.53
CA LYS A 229 -2.94 10.74 -16.16
C LYS A 229 -3.62 9.55 -16.85
N GLU A 230 -2.86 8.76 -17.61
CA GLU A 230 -3.38 7.55 -18.26
C GLU A 230 -3.89 6.54 -17.21
N TYR A 231 -3.18 6.40 -16.11
CA TYR A 231 -3.59 5.50 -15.05
C TYR A 231 -4.85 5.97 -14.31
N ILE A 232 -5.01 7.29 -14.10
CA ILE A 232 -6.27 7.86 -13.63
C ILE A 232 -7.42 7.54 -14.59
N ALA A 233 -7.21 7.65 -15.91
CA ALA A 233 -8.23 7.29 -16.89
C ALA A 233 -8.59 5.79 -16.82
N SER A 234 -7.61 4.93 -16.60
CA SER A 234 -7.82 3.49 -16.38
C SER A 234 -8.67 3.21 -15.13
N LEU A 235 -8.39 3.90 -14.01
CA LEU A 235 -9.22 3.81 -12.81
C LEU A 235 -10.66 4.27 -13.07
N LYS A 236 -10.84 5.41 -13.75
CA LYS A 236 -12.17 5.93 -14.10
C LYS A 236 -12.96 4.97 -14.99
N SER A 237 -12.32 4.17 -15.84
CA SER A 237 -13.02 3.18 -16.67
C SER A 237 -13.76 2.11 -15.85
N VAL A 238 -13.35 1.86 -14.61
CA VAL A 238 -13.95 0.86 -13.71
C VAL A 238 -14.78 1.50 -12.59
N PHE A 239 -14.27 2.59 -12.00
CA PHE A 239 -14.91 3.29 -10.89
C PHE A 239 -15.89 4.40 -11.32
N GLY A 240 -15.88 4.79 -12.59
CA GLY A 240 -16.65 5.91 -13.12
C GLY A 240 -16.14 7.26 -12.64
N ASP A 241 -16.92 8.31 -12.90
CA ASP A 241 -16.67 9.65 -12.35
C ASP A 241 -17.12 9.69 -10.88
N CYS A 242 -16.21 9.27 -10.01
CA CYS A 242 -16.32 9.35 -8.56
C CYS A 242 -15.39 10.44 -7.99
N GLU A 243 -15.57 10.82 -6.73
CA GLU A 243 -14.67 11.74 -6.04
C GLU A 243 -13.29 11.11 -5.78
N CYS A 244 -13.27 9.83 -5.38
CA CYS A 244 -12.06 9.03 -5.21
C CYS A 244 -12.40 7.52 -5.34
N PRO A 245 -11.58 6.71 -6.02
CA PRO A 245 -11.83 5.28 -6.15
C PRO A 245 -11.71 4.56 -4.80
N ALA A 246 -12.81 3.99 -4.33
CA ALA A 246 -12.85 3.20 -3.11
C ALA A 246 -12.64 1.71 -3.43
N PHE A 247 -11.40 1.24 -3.25
CA PHE A 247 -11.05 -0.17 -3.43
C PHE A 247 -11.63 -1.06 -2.33
N ASP A 248 -11.98 -2.30 -2.68
CA ASP A 248 -12.42 -3.29 -1.68
C ASP A 248 -11.27 -3.73 -0.78
N CYS A 249 -10.07 -3.86 -1.36
CA CYS A 249 -8.84 -4.15 -0.64
C CYS A 249 -7.60 -3.58 -1.36
N ILE A 250 -6.73 -2.89 -0.64
CA ILE A 250 -5.39 -2.51 -1.14
C ILE A 250 -4.35 -3.32 -0.39
N PHE A 251 -3.54 -4.10 -1.10
CA PHE A 251 -2.48 -4.92 -0.52
C PHE A 251 -1.14 -4.19 -0.60
N LEU A 252 -0.57 -3.88 0.56
CA LEU A 252 0.64 -3.08 0.69
C LEU A 252 1.78 -3.87 1.35
N GLY A 253 2.99 -3.52 0.94
CA GLY A 253 4.22 -3.93 1.62
C GLY A 253 4.74 -2.83 2.54
N MET A 254 5.67 -3.20 3.43
CA MET A 254 6.42 -2.25 4.25
C MET A 254 7.91 -2.37 3.95
N GLY A 255 8.48 -1.28 3.46
CA GLY A 255 9.92 -1.17 3.24
C GLY A 255 10.73 -1.14 4.54
N PRO A 256 12.05 -1.39 4.47
CA PRO A 256 12.94 -1.39 5.64
C PRO A 256 13.13 0.00 6.28
N ASP A 257 12.74 1.06 5.57
CA ASP A 257 12.69 2.47 5.95
C ASP A 257 11.24 2.95 6.23
N GLY A 258 10.26 2.03 6.26
CA GLY A 258 8.88 2.36 6.57
C GLY A 258 8.08 2.99 5.43
N HIS A 259 8.63 3.07 4.21
CA HIS A 259 7.84 3.46 3.04
C HIS A 259 6.80 2.39 2.68
N THR A 260 5.74 2.85 2.03
CA THR A 260 4.75 2.03 1.31
C THR A 260 4.44 2.68 -0.03
N CYS A 261 3.94 1.91 -1.00
CA CYS A 261 3.82 2.38 -2.39
C CYS A 261 5.16 3.02 -2.84
N SER A 262 5.12 4.23 -3.40
CA SER A 262 6.31 5.09 -3.56
C SER A 262 6.28 6.34 -2.66
N LEU A 263 5.71 6.21 -1.46
CA LEU A 263 5.64 7.28 -0.44
C LEU A 263 6.81 7.10 0.53
N PHE A 264 7.91 7.80 0.28
CA PHE A 264 9.18 7.64 1.00
C PHE A 264 9.34 8.61 2.18
N PRO A 265 10.09 8.21 3.24
CA PRO A 265 10.40 9.10 4.36
C PRO A 265 10.98 10.45 3.92
N GLY A 266 10.48 11.54 4.52
CA GLY A 266 10.93 12.91 4.27
C GLY A 266 10.68 13.45 2.86
N HIS A 267 10.10 12.67 1.95
CA HIS A 267 9.90 13.09 0.57
C HIS A 267 8.73 14.09 0.44
N PRO A 268 8.82 15.16 -0.38
CA PRO A 268 7.75 16.16 -0.53
C PRO A 268 6.40 15.57 -0.95
N LEU A 269 6.42 14.44 -1.67
CA LEU A 269 5.20 13.73 -2.09
C LEU A 269 4.30 13.29 -0.92
N LEU A 270 4.83 13.20 0.31
CA LEU A 270 4.04 12.91 1.49
C LEU A 270 2.96 13.99 1.78
N ASP A 271 3.14 15.20 1.25
CA ASP A 271 2.19 16.32 1.41
C ASP A 271 1.09 16.34 0.32
N GLU A 272 1.13 15.45 -0.66
CA GLU A 272 0.15 15.38 -1.75
C GLU A 272 -1.22 14.86 -1.28
N ARG A 273 -2.26 15.69 -1.41
CA ARG A 273 -3.65 15.38 -0.99
C ARG A 273 -4.70 15.65 -2.07
N SER A 274 -4.30 16.13 -3.24
CA SER A 274 -5.18 16.68 -4.27
C SER A 274 -5.42 15.73 -5.45
N THR A 275 -4.44 14.89 -5.79
CA THR A 275 -4.56 13.89 -6.87
C THR A 275 -4.75 12.48 -6.32
N TRP A 276 -5.29 11.56 -7.13
CA TRP A 276 -5.35 10.13 -6.82
C TRP A 276 -4.01 9.43 -7.06
N ILE A 277 -3.32 9.84 -8.12
CA ILE A 277 -2.10 9.23 -8.62
C ILE A 277 -1.08 10.34 -8.81
N ALA A 278 0.14 10.11 -8.32
CA ALA A 278 1.25 11.02 -8.50
C ALA A 278 2.42 10.32 -9.18
N SER A 279 3.22 11.12 -9.89
CA SER A 279 4.54 10.75 -10.35
C SER A 279 5.60 11.27 -9.39
N ILE A 280 6.65 10.48 -9.16
CA ILE A 280 7.88 10.87 -8.47
C ILE A 280 9.04 10.69 -9.44
N LEU A 281 9.96 11.65 -9.50
CA LEU A 281 11.10 11.64 -10.43
C LEU A 281 12.44 11.38 -9.73
N ASP A 282 12.44 11.45 -8.41
CA ASP A 282 13.60 11.51 -7.54
C ASP A 282 13.45 10.56 -6.35
N SER A 283 12.85 9.38 -6.58
CA SER A 283 12.78 8.35 -5.53
C SER A 283 14.17 8.09 -4.95
N PRO A 284 14.30 8.04 -3.61
CA PRO A 284 15.57 7.75 -2.95
C PRO A 284 16.02 6.31 -3.18
N LYS A 285 15.22 5.48 -3.86
CA LYS A 285 15.54 4.11 -4.23
C LYS A 285 15.43 3.93 -5.74
N PRO A 286 16.40 3.25 -6.38
CA PRO A 286 16.33 3.00 -7.81
C PRO A 286 15.14 2.07 -8.16
N PRO A 287 14.58 2.21 -9.38
CA PRO A 287 14.71 3.36 -10.27
C PRO A 287 14.02 4.62 -9.69
N PRO A 288 14.50 5.83 -10.06
CA PRO A 288 14.07 7.08 -9.44
C PRO A 288 12.63 7.48 -9.85
N GLU A 289 12.24 7.14 -11.08
CA GLU A 289 10.92 7.47 -11.62
C GLU A 289 9.88 6.41 -11.24
N ARG A 290 8.79 6.84 -10.60
CA ARG A 290 7.70 5.96 -10.18
C ARG A 290 6.35 6.64 -10.31
N ILE A 291 5.31 5.82 -10.35
CA ILE A 291 3.90 6.21 -10.28
C ILE A 291 3.33 5.57 -9.03
N THR A 292 2.52 6.29 -8.28
CA THR A 292 2.02 5.80 -6.99
C THR A 292 0.64 6.33 -6.66
N PHE A 293 -0.11 5.50 -5.94
CA PHE A 293 -1.24 5.95 -5.15
C PHE A 293 -0.77 7.00 -4.15
N THR A 294 -1.59 8.01 -3.97
CA THR A 294 -1.47 9.03 -2.93
C THR A 294 -2.40 8.72 -1.77
N TRP A 295 -2.35 9.53 -0.72
CA TRP A 295 -3.16 9.33 0.47
C TRP A 295 -4.67 9.31 0.22
N PRO A 296 -5.28 10.17 -0.61
CA PRO A 296 -6.70 10.10 -0.93
C PRO A 296 -7.19 8.70 -1.32
N VAL A 297 -6.44 7.97 -2.16
CA VAL A 297 -6.84 6.63 -2.62
C VAL A 297 -6.75 5.61 -1.48
N LEU A 298 -5.69 5.68 -0.67
CA LEU A 298 -5.54 4.81 0.51
C LEU A 298 -6.65 5.07 1.52
N GLU A 299 -6.95 6.36 1.79
CA GLU A 299 -7.96 6.81 2.73
C GLU A 299 -9.38 6.44 2.28
N ALA A 300 -9.66 6.41 0.98
CA ALA A 300 -10.96 6.02 0.42
C ALA A 300 -11.25 4.51 0.47
N ALA A 301 -10.22 3.67 0.64
CA ALA A 301 -10.36 2.22 0.57
C ALA A 301 -11.26 1.63 1.67
N ASN A 302 -11.97 0.55 1.32
CA ASN A 302 -12.76 -0.24 2.27
C ASN A 302 -11.87 -1.12 3.15
N GLU A 303 -10.64 -1.41 2.73
CA GLU A 303 -9.64 -2.09 3.55
C GLU A 303 -8.24 -1.87 2.99
N VAL A 304 -7.25 -1.73 3.87
CA VAL A 304 -5.83 -1.78 3.50
C VAL A 304 -5.16 -2.89 4.28
N CYS A 305 -4.59 -3.84 3.57
CA CYS A 305 -3.98 -5.04 4.12
C CYS A 305 -2.46 -4.99 3.95
N PHE A 306 -1.74 -4.95 5.06
CA PHE A 306 -0.30 -5.18 5.08
C PHE A 306 -0.02 -6.66 5.33
N ILE A 307 0.88 -7.23 4.55
CA ILE A 307 1.38 -8.60 4.74
C ILE A 307 2.89 -8.52 4.98
N SER A 308 3.32 -8.81 6.21
CA SER A 308 4.70 -8.61 6.64
C SER A 308 5.17 -9.75 7.56
N ALA A 309 5.99 -10.64 7.02
CA ALA A 309 6.52 -11.81 7.73
C ALA A 309 8.04 -11.73 7.92
N GLY A 310 8.54 -12.36 8.98
CA GLY A 310 9.94 -12.56 9.30
C GLY A 310 10.51 -11.55 10.30
N ALA A 311 11.48 -12.01 11.10
CA ALA A 311 12.12 -11.23 12.16
C ALA A 311 12.79 -9.93 11.68
N GLY A 312 13.22 -9.87 10.41
CA GLY A 312 13.77 -8.66 9.79
C GLY A 312 12.77 -7.49 9.71
N LYS A 313 11.49 -7.72 9.99
CA LYS A 313 10.44 -6.69 10.03
C LYS A 313 10.18 -6.12 11.42
N ALA A 314 10.70 -6.76 12.47
CA ALA A 314 10.29 -6.49 13.86
C ALA A 314 10.53 -5.05 14.31
N ASP A 315 11.71 -4.49 14.02
CA ASP A 315 12.04 -3.11 14.38
C ASP A 315 11.12 -2.11 13.69
N MET A 316 10.97 -2.25 12.38
CA MET A 316 10.15 -1.32 11.60
C MET A 316 8.66 -1.44 11.95
N LEU A 317 8.18 -2.66 12.22
CA LEU A 317 6.79 -2.86 12.63
C LEU A 317 6.50 -2.19 13.97
N LYS A 318 7.43 -2.28 14.93
CA LYS A 318 7.34 -1.57 16.21
C LYS A 318 7.31 -0.06 16.02
N MET A 319 8.21 0.49 15.20
CA MET A 319 8.24 1.94 14.90
C MET A 319 6.91 2.43 14.32
N VAL A 320 6.36 1.68 13.37
CA VAL A 320 5.09 2.01 12.71
C VAL A 320 3.92 1.95 13.71
N LEU A 321 3.80 0.86 14.48
CA LEU A 321 2.60 0.59 15.28
C LEU A 321 2.61 1.18 16.69
N GLU A 322 3.79 1.42 17.30
CA GLU A 322 3.88 1.71 18.74
C GLU A 322 4.70 2.94 19.12
N ASP A 323 5.68 3.31 18.31
CA ASP A 323 6.59 4.42 18.66
C ASP A 323 5.95 5.77 18.33
N ASP A 324 6.22 6.77 19.18
CA ASP A 324 5.79 8.15 18.96
C ASP A 324 6.81 8.86 18.05
N ILE A 325 6.73 8.53 16.76
CA ILE A 325 7.58 9.07 15.69
C ILE A 325 6.68 9.76 14.66
N ASP A 326 7.18 10.86 14.09
CA ASP A 326 6.48 11.54 12.99
C ASP A 326 6.28 10.54 11.84
N TRP A 327 5.05 10.45 11.35
CA TRP A 327 4.70 9.57 10.25
C TRP A 327 5.43 9.95 8.96
N LYS A 328 5.94 11.19 8.84
CA LYS A 328 6.79 11.58 7.70
C LYS A 328 8.13 10.85 7.69
N GLU A 329 8.61 10.34 8.82
CA GLU A 329 9.82 9.51 8.92
C GLU A 329 9.51 8.02 8.66
N VAL A 330 8.25 7.61 8.83
CA VAL A 330 7.76 6.23 8.65
C VAL A 330 6.38 6.24 7.98
N PRO A 331 6.30 6.45 6.65
CA PRO A 331 5.05 6.69 5.94
C PRO A 331 3.95 5.63 6.15
N CYS A 332 4.30 4.35 6.35
CA CYS A 332 3.35 3.30 6.72
C CYS A 332 2.47 3.67 7.91
N LYS A 333 2.99 4.44 8.87
CA LYS A 333 2.25 4.91 10.07
C LYS A 333 1.05 5.79 9.73
N ASN A 334 1.10 6.51 8.61
CA ASN A 334 -0.01 7.37 8.18
C ASN A 334 -1.05 6.65 7.32
N VAL A 335 -0.85 5.36 6.99
CA VAL A 335 -1.86 4.62 6.23
C VAL A 335 -3.12 4.48 7.06
N LYS A 336 -4.18 5.07 6.55
CA LYS A 336 -5.55 5.05 7.06
C LYS A 336 -6.46 4.70 5.91
N CYS A 337 -7.64 4.18 6.22
CA CYS A 337 -8.68 3.97 5.24
C CYS A 337 -10.06 4.10 5.89
N LYS A 338 -11.09 4.32 5.08
CA LYS A 338 -12.48 4.43 5.49
C LYS A 338 -12.95 3.19 6.26
N GLY A 339 -12.50 2.02 5.82
CA GLY A 339 -12.81 0.75 6.46
C GLY A 339 -11.89 0.42 7.62
N GLN A 340 -10.95 -0.50 7.41
CA GLN A 340 -10.01 -0.99 8.43
C GLN A 340 -8.62 -1.20 7.84
N VAL A 341 -7.59 -0.77 8.56
CA VAL A 341 -6.20 -1.18 8.26
C VAL A 341 -5.94 -2.48 9.00
N VAL A 342 -5.49 -3.50 8.28
CA VAL A 342 -5.24 -4.85 8.80
C VAL A 342 -3.80 -5.24 8.52
N TRP A 343 -3.10 -5.73 9.55
CA TRP A 343 -1.75 -6.27 9.45
C TRP A 343 -1.81 -7.78 9.66
N PHE A 344 -1.35 -8.51 8.64
CA PHE A 344 -1.09 -9.95 8.69
C PHE A 344 0.41 -10.14 8.89
N VAL A 345 0.78 -10.64 10.07
CA VAL A 345 2.18 -10.73 10.53
C VAL A 345 2.45 -12.09 11.18
N ASP A 346 3.72 -12.48 11.25
CA ASP A 346 4.15 -13.64 12.01
C ASP A 346 4.80 -13.26 13.35
N ASP A 347 5.02 -14.25 14.22
CA ASP A 347 5.64 -14.03 15.53
C ASP A 347 7.05 -13.45 15.43
N GLY A 348 7.78 -13.75 14.34
CA GLY A 348 9.06 -13.11 14.04
C GLY A 348 8.91 -11.61 13.85
N ALA A 349 7.98 -11.18 13.00
CA ALA A 349 7.72 -9.76 12.73
C ALA A 349 7.14 -9.03 13.95
N THR A 350 6.48 -9.72 14.89
CA THR A 350 5.88 -9.10 16.08
C THR A 350 6.72 -9.22 17.35
N ALA A 351 7.94 -9.78 17.26
CA ALA A 351 8.79 -10.07 18.42
C ALA A 351 9.14 -8.83 19.28
N LYS A 352 9.03 -7.63 18.72
CA LYS A 352 9.33 -6.34 19.40
C LYS A 352 8.09 -5.50 19.72
N LEU A 353 6.88 -6.01 19.43
CA LEU A 353 5.62 -5.33 19.80
C LEU A 353 5.30 -5.59 21.28
N GLU A 354 5.06 -4.52 22.03
CA GLU A 354 4.76 -4.54 23.47
C GLU A 354 3.35 -4.06 23.81
N LYS A 355 2.82 -3.12 23.02
CA LYS A 355 1.57 -2.40 23.28
C LYS A 355 0.44 -2.82 22.34
N THR A 356 0.75 -3.14 21.09
CA THR A 356 -0.26 -3.46 20.08
C THR A 356 -0.84 -4.86 20.32
N PRO A 357 -2.17 -5.02 20.49
CA PRO A 357 -2.78 -6.32 20.65
C PRO A 357 -2.56 -7.22 19.43
N LYS A 358 -2.05 -8.43 19.67
CA LYS A 358 -1.82 -9.46 18.65
C LYS A 358 -2.99 -10.43 18.68
N LEU A 359 -3.88 -10.32 17.70
CA LEU A 359 -5.06 -11.18 17.57
C LEU A 359 -4.72 -12.46 16.82
N LYS A 360 -5.46 -13.53 17.10
CA LYS A 360 -5.52 -14.70 16.21
C LYS A 360 -6.61 -14.47 15.17
N TYR A 361 -6.35 -14.88 13.94
CA TYR A 361 -7.35 -14.83 12.89
C TYR A 361 -8.47 -15.85 13.21
N PRO A 362 -9.75 -15.45 13.15
CA PRO A 362 -10.87 -16.28 13.60
C PRO A 362 -11.14 -17.51 12.71
#